data_AF-A0A354ID23-F1
#
_entry.id   AF-A0A354ID23-F1
#
_cell.length_a   1.000
_cell.length_b   1.000
_cell.length_c   1.000
_cell.angle_alpha   90.00
_cell.angle_beta   90.00
_cell.angle_gamma   90.00
#
_symmetry.space_group_name_H-M   'P 1'
#
loop_
_entity.id
_entity.type
_entity.pdbx_description
1 polymer ?
#
loop_
_entity_poly.entity_id
_entity_poly.type
_entity_poly.pdbx_seq_one_letter_code
_entity_poly.pdbx_strand_id
1 'polypeptide(L)'
;MKNKGWILGVVIVVLAGMFLLNGGNESYDDAFEEQEKANAEEDAKIMTEDEAVEYRNACLENSFAYSDLIRYEEEYIGKDYVFQVQVSQVIEGGKLRVYDDVKGNGFYMDNEYYIMDERTLDTTKIIEDDIITVYGKYAGLVKITRALDNTTDEIPGFYMYLCDIENVNSEDDEAYGDYWNSEGDENDWDDEAYGDYWNNEDDGNYWDY
;
A
#
# COMPACT_ATOMS: atom_id res chain seq x y z
N MET A 1 -10.96 -48.44 -15.50
CA MET A 1 -10.08 -47.30 -15.85
C MET A 1 -10.75 -46.08 -15.20
N LYS A 2 -10.37 -45.67 -13.97
CA LYS A 2 -9.27 -44.74 -13.61
C LYS A 2 -9.38 -43.43 -14.43
N ASN A 3 -9.62 -42.22 -13.89
CA ASN A 3 -9.20 -41.63 -12.62
C ASN A 3 -10.23 -40.63 -12.04
N LYS A 4 -10.26 -40.53 -10.70
CA LYS A 4 -10.80 -39.41 -9.92
C LYS A 4 -9.65 -38.40 -9.75
N GLY A 5 -9.86 -37.13 -10.11
CA GLY A 5 -8.91 -36.05 -9.83
C GLY A 5 -8.91 -35.74 -8.34
N TRP A 6 -7.74 -35.74 -7.72
CA TRP A 6 -7.51 -35.40 -6.31
C TRP A 6 -6.83 -34.02 -6.31
N ILE A 7 -7.44 -33.05 -5.64
CA ILE A 7 -6.82 -31.75 -5.37
C ILE A 7 -5.75 -31.97 -4.30
N LEU A 8 -4.49 -31.75 -4.64
CA LEU A 8 -3.38 -31.68 -3.70
C LEU A 8 -3.44 -30.32 -3.01
N GLY A 9 -3.91 -30.31 -1.76
CA GLY A 9 -3.66 -29.18 -0.86
C GLY A 9 -2.19 -29.21 -0.46
N VAL A 10 -1.47 -28.12 -0.74
CA VAL A 10 -0.10 -27.93 -0.26
C VAL A 10 -0.18 -27.51 1.21
N VAL A 11 0.37 -28.37 2.08
CA VAL A 11 0.61 -28.04 3.48
C VAL A 11 1.95 -27.32 3.54
N ILE A 12 1.94 -26.02 3.81
CA ILE A 12 3.16 -25.27 4.09
C ILE A 12 3.57 -25.57 5.52
N VAL A 13 4.66 -26.33 5.67
CA VAL A 13 5.31 -26.55 6.96
C VAL A 13 6.31 -25.42 7.15
N VAL A 14 5.97 -24.43 7.99
CA VAL A 14 6.93 -23.42 8.44
C VAL A 14 7.84 -24.09 9.48
N LEU A 15 9.02 -24.54 9.05
CA LEU A 15 10.09 -24.93 9.97
C LEU A 15 10.81 -23.66 10.43
N ALA A 16 10.48 -23.22 11.64
CA ALA A 16 11.30 -22.26 12.39
C ALA A 16 12.70 -22.86 12.61
N GLY A 17 13.66 -22.42 11.80
CA GLY A 17 15.06 -22.75 11.93
C GLY A 17 15.73 -21.91 13.01
N MET A 18 15.91 -22.49 14.20
CA MET A 18 16.97 -22.09 15.12
C MET A 18 18.33 -22.23 14.40
N PHE A 19 19.07 -21.14 14.22
CA PHE A 19 20.49 -21.17 13.89
C PHE A 19 21.32 -20.57 15.02
N LEU A 20 22.28 -21.35 15.52
CA LEU A 20 23.20 -20.98 16.59
C LEU A 20 24.41 -20.20 16.03
N LEU A 21 24.76 -19.14 16.75
CA LEU A 21 26.01 -18.36 16.81
C LEU A 21 27.21 -18.82 15.95
N ASN A 22 27.65 -17.95 15.03
CA ASN A 22 29.03 -17.46 14.97
C ASN A 22 29.12 -16.17 14.15
N GLY A 23 29.91 -15.21 14.64
CA GLY A 23 29.96 -13.84 14.13
C GLY A 23 30.49 -13.70 12.71
N GLY A 24 29.73 -12.96 11.91
CA GLY A 24 30.05 -12.41 10.60
C GLY A 24 28.97 -11.39 10.28
N ASN A 25 29.38 -10.20 9.83
CA ASN A 25 28.48 -9.18 9.31
C ASN A 25 27.79 -9.72 8.06
N GLU A 26 26.56 -10.21 8.20
CA GLU A 26 25.75 -10.75 7.11
C GLU A 26 24.52 -9.87 6.95
N SER A 27 24.44 -9.19 5.80
CA SER A 27 23.26 -8.49 5.32
C SER A 27 22.19 -9.54 5.07
N TYR A 28 21.06 -9.45 5.78
CA TYR A 28 19.97 -10.41 5.76
C TYR A 28 19.06 -10.23 4.53
N ASP A 29 19.66 -10.08 3.34
CA ASP A 29 18.95 -10.10 2.05
C ASP A 29 18.34 -11.50 1.77
N ASP A 30 18.77 -12.53 2.51
CA ASP A 30 18.51 -13.96 2.26
C ASP A 30 17.04 -14.41 2.32
N ALA A 31 16.20 -13.86 3.21
CA ALA A 31 14.81 -14.35 3.35
C ALA A 31 13.93 -13.94 2.15
N PHE A 32 14.27 -12.83 1.51
CA PHE A 32 13.59 -12.32 0.33
C PHE A 32 14.17 -12.97 -0.95
N GLU A 33 15.50 -13.15 -1.00
CA GLU A 33 16.18 -13.86 -2.10
C GLU A 33 15.74 -15.34 -2.23
N GLU A 34 15.38 -16.01 -1.13
CA GLU A 34 14.90 -17.40 -1.17
C GLU A 34 13.47 -17.49 -1.79
N GLN A 35 12.64 -16.46 -1.59
CA GLN A 35 11.33 -16.33 -2.24
C GLN A 35 11.46 -15.87 -3.71
N GLU A 36 12.44 -15.02 -4.01
CA GLU A 36 12.80 -14.59 -5.37
C GLU A 36 13.31 -15.78 -6.21
N LYS A 37 14.18 -16.64 -5.65
CA LYS A 37 14.67 -17.86 -6.32
C LYS A 37 13.59 -18.93 -6.51
N ALA A 38 12.63 -19.04 -5.59
CA ALA A 38 11.52 -19.99 -5.73
C ALA A 38 10.50 -19.56 -6.80
N ASN A 39 10.32 -18.24 -7.03
CA ASN A 39 9.45 -17.70 -8.09
C ASN A 39 10.17 -17.52 -9.44
N ALA A 40 11.50 -17.36 -9.47
CA ALA A 40 12.25 -17.14 -10.71
C ALA A 40 12.21 -18.32 -11.70
N GLU A 41 11.77 -19.52 -11.29
CA GLU A 41 11.63 -20.68 -12.17
C GLU A 41 10.19 -20.92 -12.68
N GLU A 42 9.19 -20.18 -12.18
CA GLU A 42 7.78 -20.31 -12.60
C GLU A 42 7.34 -19.08 -13.42
N ASP A 43 7.73 -19.06 -14.69
CA ASP A 43 7.21 -18.22 -15.78
C ASP A 43 7.01 -16.73 -15.47
N ALA A 44 7.86 -15.87 -16.06
CA ALA A 44 7.51 -14.48 -16.34
C ALA A 44 6.32 -14.44 -17.30
N LYS A 45 5.12 -14.66 -16.77
CA LYS A 45 3.88 -14.59 -17.51
C LYS A 45 3.72 -13.13 -17.93
N ILE A 46 3.97 -12.86 -19.20
CA ILE A 46 3.67 -11.57 -19.81
C ILE A 46 2.16 -11.39 -19.70
N MET A 47 1.75 -10.41 -18.91
CA MET A 47 0.35 -10.03 -18.76
C MET A 47 -0.13 -9.38 -20.04
N THR A 48 -1.32 -9.75 -20.49
CA THR A 48 -2.00 -9.11 -21.63
C THR A 48 -2.81 -7.90 -21.19
N GLU A 49 -3.19 -7.03 -22.13
CA GLU A 49 -4.02 -5.85 -21.82
C GLU A 49 -5.39 -6.20 -21.24
N ASP A 50 -6.05 -7.26 -21.75
CA ASP A 50 -7.34 -7.70 -21.22
C ASP A 50 -7.19 -8.21 -19.76
N GLU A 51 -6.12 -8.94 -19.46
CA GLU A 51 -5.79 -9.37 -18.09
C GLU A 51 -5.46 -8.19 -17.19
N ALA A 52 -4.80 -7.15 -17.71
CA ALA A 52 -4.47 -5.94 -16.96
C ALA A 52 -5.74 -5.19 -16.52
N VAL A 53 -6.74 -5.07 -17.40
CA VAL A 53 -8.04 -4.46 -17.05
C VAL A 53 -8.74 -5.25 -15.95
N GLU A 54 -8.80 -6.58 -16.07
CA GLU A 54 -9.38 -7.43 -15.02
C GLU A 54 -8.63 -7.29 -13.69
N TYR A 55 -7.29 -7.25 -13.73
CA TYR A 55 -6.46 -7.15 -12.54
C TYR A 55 -6.61 -5.80 -11.81
N ARG A 56 -6.68 -4.69 -12.55
CA ARG A 56 -6.97 -3.37 -11.96
C ARG A 56 -8.29 -3.40 -11.19
N ASN A 57 -9.34 -3.95 -11.80
CA ASN A 57 -10.65 -4.07 -11.15
C ASN A 57 -10.60 -4.91 -9.87
N ALA A 58 -9.85 -6.02 -9.87
CA ALA A 58 -9.67 -6.85 -8.67
C ALA A 58 -8.92 -6.11 -7.54
N CYS A 59 -7.94 -5.27 -7.88
CA CYS A 59 -7.23 -4.46 -6.90
C CYS A 59 -8.11 -3.33 -6.34
N LEU A 60 -8.98 -2.71 -7.16
CA LEU A 60 -9.89 -1.64 -6.73
C LEU A 60 -10.85 -2.07 -5.61
N GLU A 61 -11.12 -3.36 -5.46
CA GLU A 61 -11.91 -3.90 -4.34
C GLU A 61 -11.13 -3.91 -3.00
N ASN A 62 -9.83 -3.65 -3.03
CA ASN A 62 -8.93 -3.84 -1.88
C ASN A 62 -8.04 -2.61 -1.62
N SER A 63 -8.36 -1.92 -0.54
CA SER A 63 -7.49 -0.96 0.15
C SER A 63 -7.56 -1.25 1.66
N PHE A 64 -6.43 -1.13 2.36
CA PHE A 64 -6.17 -1.69 3.69
C PHE A 64 -5.38 -0.65 4.47
N ALA A 65 -5.68 -0.51 5.75
CA ALA A 65 -4.91 0.42 6.57
C ALA A 65 -3.46 -0.06 6.70
N TYR A 66 -2.52 0.88 6.59
CA TYR A 66 -1.09 0.62 6.81
C TYR A 66 -0.81 -0.14 8.12
N SER A 67 -1.54 0.23 9.18
CA SER A 67 -1.40 -0.41 10.49
C SER A 67 -1.80 -1.89 10.48
N ASP A 68 -2.72 -2.31 9.62
CA ASP A 68 -3.18 -3.69 9.54
C ASP A 68 -2.15 -4.56 8.83
N LEU A 69 -1.51 -4.03 7.78
CA LEU A 69 -0.41 -4.70 7.08
C LEU A 69 0.74 -5.04 8.03
N ILE A 70 1.04 -4.15 8.98
CA ILE A 70 2.08 -4.36 10.00
C ILE A 70 1.61 -5.29 11.12
N ARG A 71 0.42 -5.06 11.67
CA ARG A 71 -0.05 -5.79 12.87
C ARG A 71 -0.47 -7.22 12.57
N TYR A 72 -0.96 -7.47 11.36
CA TYR A 72 -1.60 -8.73 10.96
C TYR A 72 -1.03 -9.24 9.64
N GLU A 73 0.28 -9.11 9.44
CA GLU A 73 0.98 -9.45 8.20
C GLU A 73 0.50 -10.76 7.54
N GLU A 74 0.44 -11.86 8.30
CA GLU A 74 0.04 -13.20 7.82
C GLU A 74 -1.35 -13.21 7.17
N GLU A 75 -2.26 -12.33 7.59
CA GLU A 75 -3.61 -12.24 7.04
C GLU A 75 -3.64 -11.55 5.67
N TYR A 76 -2.68 -10.68 5.38
CA TYR A 76 -2.70 -9.83 4.20
C TYR A 76 -1.73 -10.27 3.10
N ILE A 77 -0.72 -11.08 3.40
CA ILE A 77 0.25 -11.55 2.39
C ILE A 77 -0.48 -12.16 1.19
N GLY A 78 -0.08 -11.72 -0.01
CA GLY A 78 -0.59 -12.21 -1.30
C GLY A 78 -1.95 -11.62 -1.73
N LYS A 79 -2.62 -10.83 -0.88
CA LYS A 79 -3.83 -10.11 -1.26
C LYS A 79 -3.51 -9.01 -2.28
N ASP A 80 -4.41 -8.85 -3.23
CA ASP A 80 -4.37 -7.77 -4.21
C ASP A 80 -4.65 -6.43 -3.53
N TYR A 81 -4.03 -5.38 -4.04
CA TYR A 81 -3.97 -4.09 -3.38
C TYR A 81 -3.78 -2.95 -4.38
N VAL A 82 -4.45 -1.82 -4.13
CA VAL A 82 -4.22 -0.56 -4.84
C VAL A 82 -3.95 0.57 -3.87
N PHE A 83 -2.98 1.44 -4.19
CA PHE A 83 -2.64 2.63 -3.42
C PHE A 83 -1.83 3.64 -4.22
N GLN A 84 -1.99 4.91 -3.89
CA GLN A 84 -1.25 6.02 -4.50
C GLN A 84 -0.09 6.45 -3.60
N VAL A 85 1.07 6.67 -4.22
CA VAL A 85 2.33 7.00 -3.54
C VAL A 85 3.20 7.90 -4.39
N GLN A 86 4.12 8.63 -3.77
CA GLN A 86 5.21 9.32 -4.44
C GLN A 86 6.52 8.54 -4.32
N VAL A 87 7.27 8.47 -5.41
CA VAL A 87 8.58 7.85 -5.46
C VAL A 87 9.63 8.78 -4.84
N SER A 88 10.12 8.41 -3.66
CA SER A 88 11.19 9.14 -2.98
C SER A 88 12.58 8.70 -3.44
N GLN A 89 12.74 7.44 -3.83
CA GLN A 89 14.03 6.91 -4.28
C GLN A 89 13.84 5.75 -5.25
N VAL A 90 14.60 5.77 -6.36
CA VAL A 90 14.77 4.61 -7.24
C VAL A 90 16.01 3.84 -6.81
N ILE A 91 15.85 2.55 -6.52
CA ILE A 91 16.89 1.64 -6.07
C ILE A 91 17.26 0.68 -7.22
N GLU A 92 18.48 0.13 -7.19
CA GLU A 92 18.92 -0.86 -8.17
C GLU A 92 18.02 -2.10 -8.18
N GLY A 93 17.81 -2.69 -9.37
CA GLY A 93 17.00 -3.89 -9.54
C GLY A 93 15.49 -3.65 -9.61
N GLY A 94 15.05 -2.45 -10.02
CA GLY A 94 13.61 -2.15 -10.17
C GLY A 94 12.89 -1.93 -8.84
N LYS A 95 13.63 -1.64 -7.76
CA LYS A 95 13.06 -1.46 -6.43
C LYS A 95 12.82 0.02 -6.18
N LEU A 96 11.73 0.37 -5.51
CA LEU A 96 11.36 1.75 -5.22
C LEU A 96 11.13 1.91 -3.72
N ARG A 97 11.52 3.08 -3.21
CA ARG A 97 11.12 3.56 -1.90
C ARG A 97 10.12 4.68 -2.09
N VAL A 98 8.96 4.53 -1.49
CA VAL A 98 7.81 5.39 -1.77
C VAL A 98 7.11 5.78 -0.48
N TYR A 99 6.35 6.88 -0.53
CA TYR A 99 5.56 7.36 0.59
C TYR A 99 4.14 7.66 0.15
N ASP A 100 3.15 7.53 1.04
CA ASP A 100 1.77 7.98 0.80
C ASP A 100 1.49 9.37 1.42
N ASP A 101 0.32 9.93 1.10
CA ASP A 101 -0.25 11.16 1.66
C ASP A 101 -1.65 10.87 2.22
N VAL A 102 -1.76 9.90 3.13
CA VAL A 102 -3.04 9.52 3.76
C VAL A 102 -3.67 10.68 4.52
N LYS A 103 -2.86 11.64 5.00
CA LYS A 103 -3.35 12.87 5.66
C LYS A 103 -3.81 13.94 4.66
N GLY A 104 -3.59 13.76 3.36
CA GLY A 104 -4.06 14.64 2.29
C GLY A 104 -3.51 16.07 2.36
N ASN A 105 -2.30 16.24 2.89
CA ASN A 105 -1.69 17.57 3.06
C ASN A 105 -0.81 17.99 1.87
N GLY A 106 -0.70 17.14 0.85
CA GLY A 106 0.12 17.33 -0.35
C GLY A 106 1.59 16.99 -0.16
N PHE A 107 2.01 16.55 1.04
CA PHE A 107 3.36 16.09 1.33
C PHE A 107 3.34 14.57 1.54
N TYR A 108 3.86 13.84 0.55
CA TYR A 108 4.02 12.39 0.61
C TYR A 108 5.13 11.99 1.59
N MET A 109 4.80 11.97 2.88
CA MET A 109 5.72 11.63 3.97
C MET A 109 5.03 10.89 5.11
N ASP A 110 3.82 10.35 4.90
CA ASP A 110 3.03 9.75 5.97
C ASP A 110 3.49 8.34 6.31
N ASN A 111 3.23 7.38 5.43
CA ASN A 111 3.68 6.00 5.58
C ASN A 111 4.71 5.64 4.50
N GLU A 112 5.62 4.74 4.82
CA GLU A 112 6.73 4.33 3.97
C GLU A 112 6.50 2.91 3.44
N TYR A 113 6.77 2.69 2.15
CA TYR A 113 6.62 1.39 1.51
C TYR A 113 7.83 1.03 0.67
N TYR A 114 8.03 -0.27 0.48
CA TYR A 114 9.03 -0.83 -0.43
C TYR A 114 8.35 -1.53 -1.61
N ILE A 115 8.65 -1.11 -2.84
CA ILE A 115 8.02 -1.66 -4.04
C ILE A 115 9.05 -2.43 -4.87
N MET A 116 8.64 -3.56 -5.41
CA MET A 116 9.38 -4.31 -6.43
C MET A 116 8.61 -4.22 -7.74
N ASP A 117 9.21 -3.56 -8.71
CA ASP A 117 8.64 -3.40 -10.04
C ASP A 117 8.75 -4.70 -10.83
N GLU A 118 7.67 -5.46 -10.84
CA GLU A 118 7.50 -6.73 -11.57
C GLU A 118 6.66 -6.52 -12.84
N ARG A 119 6.52 -5.26 -13.32
CA ARG A 119 5.73 -4.96 -14.51
C ARG A 119 6.36 -5.62 -15.73
N THR A 120 5.52 -6.30 -16.50
CA THR A 120 5.92 -6.94 -17.77
C THR A 120 5.27 -6.30 -19.00
N LEU A 121 4.16 -5.60 -18.80
CA LEU A 121 3.35 -5.00 -19.86
C LEU A 121 3.83 -3.57 -20.22
N ASP A 122 4.20 -2.79 -19.21
CA ASP A 122 4.71 -1.43 -19.36
C ASP A 122 6.18 -1.36 -18.93
N THR A 123 6.99 -0.71 -19.76
CA THR A 123 8.44 -0.51 -19.53
C THR A 123 8.79 0.95 -19.28
N THR A 124 7.77 1.81 -19.14
CA THR A 124 7.94 3.22 -18.82
C THR A 124 8.72 3.36 -17.54
N LYS A 125 9.78 4.18 -17.62
CA LYS A 125 10.72 4.36 -16.53
C LYS A 125 10.10 5.24 -15.46
N ILE A 126 10.00 4.71 -14.25
CA ILE A 126 9.65 5.44 -13.04
C ILE A 126 10.90 6.17 -12.54
N ILE A 127 10.74 7.43 -12.17
CA ILE A 127 11.79 8.29 -11.62
C ILE A 127 11.40 8.85 -10.25
N GLU A 128 12.35 9.48 -9.57
CA GLU A 128 12.08 10.22 -8.33
C GLU A 128 11.07 11.34 -8.59
N ASP A 129 10.26 11.64 -7.57
CA ASP A 129 9.15 12.60 -7.56
C ASP A 129 7.90 12.21 -8.36
N ASP A 130 7.92 11.10 -9.12
CA ASP A 130 6.71 10.57 -9.77
C ASP A 130 5.65 10.22 -8.72
N ILE A 131 4.40 10.65 -8.96
CA ILE A 131 3.22 10.16 -8.25
C ILE A 131 2.69 8.97 -9.05
N ILE A 132 2.55 7.83 -8.40
CA ILE A 132 2.12 6.59 -9.03
C ILE A 132 0.98 5.95 -8.26
N THR A 133 0.06 5.34 -9.00
CA THR A 133 -0.89 4.37 -8.42
C THR A 133 -0.36 2.97 -8.66
N VAL A 134 -0.07 2.26 -7.58
CA VAL A 134 0.46 0.90 -7.57
C VAL A 134 -0.69 -0.09 -7.56
N TYR A 135 -0.68 -1.05 -8.47
CA TYR A 135 -1.57 -2.22 -8.48
C TYR A 135 -0.73 -3.48 -8.33
N GLY A 136 -0.98 -4.23 -7.26
CA GLY A 136 -0.03 -5.28 -6.88
C GLY A 136 -0.49 -6.16 -5.75
N LYS A 137 0.47 -6.92 -5.20
CA LYS A 137 0.24 -7.82 -4.07
C LYS A 137 1.09 -7.42 -2.88
N TYR A 138 0.51 -7.48 -1.69
CA TYR A 138 1.28 -7.34 -0.45
C TYR A 138 2.24 -8.51 -0.31
N ALA A 139 3.54 -8.20 -0.20
CA ALA A 139 4.62 -9.18 -0.14
C ALA A 139 5.01 -9.55 1.30
N GLY A 140 4.48 -8.83 2.31
CA GLY A 140 4.91 -8.93 3.71
C GLY A 140 5.80 -7.77 4.11
N LEU A 141 6.44 -7.90 5.27
CA LEU A 141 7.32 -6.88 5.84
C LEU A 141 8.75 -7.00 5.30
N VAL A 142 9.33 -5.86 4.96
CA VAL A 142 10.71 -5.71 4.49
C VAL A 142 11.52 -4.99 5.55
N LYS A 143 12.69 -5.54 5.88
CA LYS A 143 13.64 -4.92 6.82
C LYS A 143 14.48 -3.87 6.10
N ILE A 144 14.51 -2.65 6.63
CA ILE A 144 15.35 -1.56 6.14
C ILE A 144 16.27 -1.09 7.24
N THR A 145 17.57 -1.08 6.97
CA THR A 145 18.56 -0.51 7.88
C THR A 145 18.83 0.95 7.50
N ARG A 146 18.56 1.87 8.43
CA ARG A 146 18.73 3.30 8.25
C ARG A 146 20.21 3.66 8.27
N ALA A 147 20.66 4.39 7.25
CA ALA A 147 22.08 4.79 7.14
C ALA A 147 22.55 5.75 8.25
N LEU A 148 21.64 6.51 8.86
CA LEU A 148 21.99 7.55 9.84
C LEU A 148 22.34 6.99 11.22
N ASP A 149 21.61 5.98 11.69
CA ASP A 149 21.74 5.45 13.05
C ASP A 149 21.92 3.92 13.10
N ASN A 150 21.91 3.24 11.95
CA ASN A 150 21.95 1.78 11.81
C ASN A 150 20.81 1.07 12.54
N THR A 151 19.69 1.76 12.77
CA THR A 151 18.47 1.11 13.23
C THR A 151 17.86 0.33 12.09
N THR A 152 17.29 -0.84 12.39
CA THR A 152 16.54 -1.64 11.43
C THR A 152 15.06 -1.50 11.75
N ASP A 153 14.30 -1.02 10.77
CA ASP A 153 12.85 -0.96 10.80
C ASP A 153 12.26 -2.02 9.88
N GLU A 154 10.98 -2.35 10.08
CA GLU A 154 10.18 -3.19 9.19
C GLU A 154 9.09 -2.32 8.56
N ILE A 155 8.99 -2.34 7.23
CA ILE A 155 7.97 -1.61 6.48
C ILE A 155 7.25 -2.53 5.49
N PRO A 156 5.99 -2.26 5.12
CA PRO A 156 5.26 -3.03 4.11
C PRO A 156 5.97 -3.05 2.74
N GLY A 157 6.11 -4.26 2.20
CA GLY A 157 6.63 -4.53 0.86
C GLY A 157 5.52 -4.94 -0.12
N PHE A 158 5.65 -4.57 -1.38
CA PHE A 158 4.68 -4.89 -2.43
C PHE A 158 5.35 -5.31 -3.74
N TYR A 159 4.81 -6.34 -4.39
CA TYR A 159 5.06 -6.60 -5.80
C TYR A 159 4.12 -5.75 -6.64
N MET A 160 4.64 -4.95 -7.55
CA MET A 160 3.86 -4.10 -8.45
C MET A 160 3.79 -4.74 -9.84
N TYR A 161 2.57 -5.02 -10.31
CA TYR A 161 2.35 -5.64 -11.62
C TYR A 161 1.78 -4.67 -12.66
N LEU A 162 1.08 -3.63 -12.21
CA LEU A 162 0.64 -2.50 -13.04
C LEU A 162 0.88 -1.20 -12.27
N CYS A 163 1.05 -0.11 -13.02
CA CYS A 163 1.28 1.21 -12.49
C CYS A 163 0.62 2.23 -13.41
N ASP A 164 0.00 3.25 -12.82
CA ASP A 164 -0.35 4.48 -13.54
C ASP A 164 0.52 5.60 -12.99
N ILE A 165 1.13 6.38 -13.88
CA ILE A 165 1.97 7.53 -13.51
C ILE A 165 1.12 8.79 -13.71
N GLU A 166 0.90 9.53 -12.63
CA GLU A 166 0.16 10.79 -12.67
C GLU A 166 1.12 11.90 -13.09
N ASN A 167 1.02 12.31 -14.36
CA ASN A 167 1.76 13.46 -14.83
C ASN A 167 1.16 14.74 -14.25
N VAL A 168 1.87 15.38 -13.33
CA VAL A 168 1.51 16.69 -12.73
C VAL A 168 1.52 17.84 -13.78
N ASN A 169 1.63 17.56 -15.08
CA ASN A 169 1.78 18.57 -16.15
C ASN A 169 0.99 18.32 -17.45
N SER A 170 0.04 17.38 -17.52
CA SER A 170 -0.86 17.28 -18.68
C SER A 170 -2.27 17.69 -18.30
N GLU A 171 -2.74 18.81 -18.88
CA GLU A 171 -4.09 19.38 -18.73
C GLU A 171 -5.23 18.45 -19.22
N ASP A 172 -4.98 17.15 -19.46
CA ASP A 172 -5.84 16.27 -20.26
C ASP A 172 -6.28 14.94 -19.61
N ASP A 173 -5.85 14.58 -18.39
CA ASP A 173 -6.23 13.28 -17.77
C ASP A 173 -7.22 13.44 -16.61
N GLU A 174 -8.46 13.83 -16.92
CA GLU A 174 -9.63 13.65 -16.04
C GLU A 174 -10.13 12.19 -16.11
N ALA A 175 -9.50 11.28 -15.36
CA ALA A 175 -10.15 10.04 -14.93
C ALA A 175 -9.24 9.32 -13.93
N TYR A 176 -9.78 8.93 -12.78
CA TYR A 176 -9.23 8.06 -11.70
C TYR A 176 -9.00 8.71 -10.33
N GLY A 177 -8.97 10.05 -10.22
CA GLY A 177 -8.73 10.74 -8.94
C GLY A 177 -9.88 10.74 -7.91
N ASP A 178 -11.07 10.24 -8.25
CA ASP A 178 -12.26 10.40 -7.39
C ASP A 178 -12.48 9.28 -6.36
N TYR A 179 -11.72 8.18 -6.41
CA TYR A 179 -11.97 7.02 -5.53
C TYR A 179 -11.32 7.12 -4.14
N TRP A 180 -10.34 8.00 -3.95
CA TRP A 180 -9.51 8.01 -2.73
C TRP A 180 -10.04 8.89 -1.58
N ASN A 181 -11.22 9.50 -1.73
CA ASN A 181 -11.78 10.38 -0.69
C ASN A 181 -13.20 9.98 -0.23
N SER A 182 -13.55 8.70 -0.37
CA SER A 182 -14.83 8.17 0.11
C SER A 182 -14.62 7.30 1.35
N GLU A 183 -15.19 7.77 2.46
CA GLU A 183 -15.42 7.11 3.76
C GLU A 183 -14.35 7.34 4.84
N GLY A 184 -14.33 8.58 5.34
CA GLY A 184 -13.66 8.91 6.59
C GLY A 184 -14.06 10.24 7.24
N ASP A 185 -15.23 10.83 6.95
CA ASP A 185 -15.79 11.91 7.80
C ASP A 185 -17.27 12.19 7.43
N GLU A 186 -18.17 11.35 7.93
CA GLU A 186 -19.54 11.82 8.21
C GLU A 186 -19.59 12.26 9.68
N ASN A 187 -18.92 13.39 9.98
CA ASN A 187 -19.37 14.24 11.07
C ASN A 187 -20.48 15.14 10.51
N ASP A 188 -21.66 14.55 10.50
CA ASP A 188 -22.97 15.15 10.31
C ASP A 188 -23.17 16.24 11.38
N TRP A 189 -22.75 17.46 11.08
CA TRP A 189 -23.27 18.64 11.77
C TRP A 189 -24.47 19.11 10.95
N ASP A 190 -25.59 18.42 11.18
CA ASP A 190 -26.94 18.84 10.87
C ASP A 190 -27.15 20.28 11.38
N ASP A 191 -26.98 21.25 10.49
CA ASP A 191 -27.71 22.50 10.53
C ASP A 191 -29.18 22.15 10.25
N GLU A 192 -29.97 21.91 11.30
CA GLU A 192 -31.28 22.53 11.52
C GLU A 192 -32.10 21.83 12.64
N ALA A 193 -32.55 22.68 13.58
CA ALA A 193 -33.79 22.54 14.37
C ALA A 193 -33.87 21.54 15.54
N TYR A 194 -33.43 22.00 16.72
CA TYR A 194 -34.15 21.76 17.97
C TYR A 194 -34.62 23.08 18.61
N GLY A 195 -35.88 23.42 18.32
CA GLY A 195 -36.90 23.75 19.32
C GLY A 195 -36.73 24.99 20.22
N ASP A 196 -37.52 26.01 19.91
CA ASP A 196 -38.04 27.02 20.83
C ASP A 196 -38.45 26.43 22.20
N TYR A 197 -37.76 26.83 23.27
CA TYR A 197 -38.37 27.07 24.59
C TYR A 197 -37.50 28.07 25.35
N TRP A 198 -37.92 29.33 25.36
CA TRP A 198 -38.22 30.15 26.55
C TRP A 198 -38.22 31.63 26.16
N ASN A 199 -39.41 32.10 25.75
CA ASN A 199 -39.83 33.44 26.14
C ASN A 199 -39.97 33.44 27.66
N ASN A 200 -39.19 34.29 28.33
CA ASN A 200 -39.74 35.10 29.40
C ASN A 200 -39.22 36.52 29.17
N GLU A 201 -40.18 37.38 28.86
CA GLU A 201 -40.11 38.81 29.06
C GLU A 201 -39.62 39.10 30.49
N ASP A 202 -38.61 39.95 30.62
CA ASP A 202 -38.48 40.87 31.74
C ASP A 202 -37.63 42.05 31.27
N ASP A 203 -38.38 42.97 30.67
CA ASP A 203 -38.19 44.39 30.67
C ASP A 203 -37.74 44.96 32.03
N GLY A 204 -36.69 45.79 31.99
CA GLY A 204 -36.61 46.92 32.90
C GLY A 204 -35.42 46.95 33.86
N ASN A 205 -34.48 47.80 33.50
CA ASN A 205 -34.04 48.95 34.30
C ASN A 205 -33.01 48.75 35.44
N TYR A 206 -32.07 49.72 35.43
CA TYR A 206 -31.49 50.43 36.57
C TYR A 206 -30.05 50.10 37.05
N TRP A 207 -29.39 51.21 37.38
CA TRP A 207 -27.99 51.46 37.71
C TRP A 207 -27.53 51.03 39.10
N ASP A 208 -26.19 51.05 39.30
CA ASP A 208 -25.41 51.20 40.55
C ASP A 208 -25.67 50.16 41.67
N TYR A 209 -24.69 49.53 42.31
CA TYR A 209 -23.44 50.01 42.93
C TYR A 209 -22.43 48.87 43.10
#